data_AF-A0A383B8D0-F1
#
_entry.id   AF-A0A383B8D0-F1
#
_cell.length_a   1.000
_cell.length_b   1.000
_cell.length_c   1.000
_cell.angle_alpha   90.00
_cell.angle_beta   90.00
_cell.angle_gamma   90.00
#
_symmetry.space_group_name_H-M   'P 1'
#
loop_
_entity.id
_entity.type
_entity.pdbx_description
1 polymer ?
#
loop_
_entity_poly.entity_id
_entity_poly.type
_entity_poly.pdbx_seq_one_letter_code
_entity_poly.pdbx_strand_id
1 'polypeptide(L)'
;VLTYLACWSFAILWFKRRKLVNQLNVMQFKLLPEEISNDIRVENLPHFDAHVKRLGFDPKESFLVTRILRGLEHFGVRRNHSETADMLKSQSEIDATMIDSSYVIVKVFIWAIPILGFIGTVLGISDAVSSFGGDMGAAADIEVIKEKLGQVTGGLSEAFDTTLVSLVFSLFVMFPTSMMQKNEEDLLNKVDEYCNEYFLKRLRESGGHGVTVGDAGESAALLQRIENLQAYLVQVQESQAYVAEQM
;
A
#
# COMPACT_ATOMS: atom_id res chain seq x y z
N VAL A 1 27.09 7.61 16.32
CA VAL A 1 25.83 8.16 15.76
C VAL A 1 25.21 7.23 14.73
N LEU A 2 25.96 6.79 13.70
CA LEU A 2 25.44 5.89 12.65
C LEU A 2 24.77 4.62 13.21
N THR A 3 25.43 3.96 14.16
CA THR A 3 24.92 2.77 14.86
C THR A 3 23.62 3.03 15.62
N TYR A 4 23.49 4.21 16.23
CA TYR A 4 22.28 4.62 16.95
C TYR A 4 21.10 4.76 15.99
N LEU A 5 21.28 5.46 14.86
CA LEU A 5 20.23 5.60 13.83
C LEU A 5 19.85 4.24 13.24
N ALA A 6 20.83 3.39 12.93
CA ALA A 6 20.57 2.04 12.43
C ALA A 6 19.76 1.21 13.44
N CYS A 7 20.16 1.21 14.71
CA CYS A 7 19.45 0.48 15.77
C CYS A 7 18.00 0.98 15.94
N TRP A 8 17.78 2.30 15.93
CA TRP A 8 16.44 2.89 15.97
C TRP A 8 15.58 2.50 14.78
N SER A 9 16.14 2.52 13.56
CA SER A 9 15.44 2.04 12.37
C SER A 9 15.02 0.58 12.51
N PHE A 10 15.93 -0.29 12.97
CA PHE A 10 15.60 -1.71 13.19
C PHE A 10 14.55 -1.90 14.28
N ALA A 11 14.57 -1.12 15.36
CA ALA A 11 13.54 -1.15 16.39
C ALA A 11 12.16 -0.78 15.81
N ILE A 12 12.08 0.29 15.02
CA ILE A 12 10.83 0.71 14.36
C ILE A 12 10.31 -0.39 13.41
N LEU A 13 11.20 -0.96 12.59
CA LEU A 13 10.86 -2.06 11.68
C LEU A 13 10.40 -3.31 12.43
N TRP A 14 10.99 -3.61 13.58
CA TRP A 14 10.58 -4.73 14.42
C TRP A 14 9.14 -4.56 14.94
N PHE A 15 8.79 -3.36 15.43
CA PHE A 15 7.41 -3.07 15.84
C PHE A 15 6.43 -3.14 14.67
N LYS A 16 6.80 -2.61 13.50
CA LYS A 16 5.99 -2.72 12.28
C LYS A 16 5.80 -4.16 11.84
N ARG A 17 6.85 -5.00 11.90
CA ARG A 17 6.76 -6.43 11.59
C ARG A 17 5.72 -7.14 12.44
N ARG A 18 5.70 -6.88 13.75
CA ARG A 18 4.70 -7.47 14.66
C ARG A 18 3.28 -7.04 14.27
N LYS A 19 3.08 -5.76 13.96
CA LYS A 19 1.78 -5.24 13.51
C LYS A 19 1.33 -5.91 12.21
N LEU A 20 2.22 -6.04 11.22
CA LEU A 20 1.93 -6.69 9.94
C LEU A 20 1.55 -8.17 10.13
N VAL A 21 2.25 -8.91 10.98
CA VAL A 21 1.91 -10.31 11.28
C VAL A 21 0.52 -10.41 11.91
N ASN A 22 0.18 -9.52 12.85
CA ASN A 22 -1.15 -9.48 13.43
C ASN A 22 -2.22 -9.20 12.35
N GLN A 23 -1.97 -8.27 11.43
CA GLN A 23 -2.89 -7.97 10.33
C GLN A 23 -3.12 -9.16 9.38
N LEU A 24 -2.05 -9.88 9.03
CA LEU A 24 -2.14 -11.08 8.20
C LEU A 24 -2.95 -12.20 8.88
N ASN A 25 -2.81 -12.36 10.19
CA ASN A 25 -3.58 -13.37 10.93
C ASN A 25 -5.09 -13.08 10.87
N VAL A 26 -5.52 -11.81 10.92
CA VAL A 26 -6.94 -11.44 10.84
C VAL A 26 -7.55 -11.80 9.48
N MET A 27 -6.78 -11.76 8.39
CA MET A 27 -7.26 -12.15 7.06
C MET A 27 -7.61 -13.64 6.94
N GLN A 28 -7.12 -14.48 7.85
CA GLN A 28 -7.42 -15.92 7.84
C GLN A 28 -8.82 -16.24 8.41
N PHE A 29 -9.44 -15.28 9.11
CA PHE A 29 -10.76 -15.46 9.69
C PHE A 29 -11.84 -15.08 8.66
N LYS A 30 -12.89 -15.90 8.60
CA LYS A 30 -14.08 -15.61 7.78
C LYS A 30 -14.89 -14.48 8.45
N LEU A 31 -14.56 -13.23 8.13
CA LEU A 31 -15.27 -12.06 8.68
C LEU A 31 -16.71 -11.95 8.20
N LEU A 32 -17.01 -12.44 6.99
CA LEU A 32 -18.35 -12.46 6.41
C LEU A 32 -18.77 -13.92 6.15
N PRO A 33 -19.18 -14.67 7.18
CA PRO A 33 -19.59 -16.06 6.98
C PRO A 33 -20.80 -16.16 6.06
N GLU A 34 -20.78 -17.12 5.14
CA GLU A 34 -21.93 -17.44 4.26
C GLU A 34 -23.08 -18.11 5.03
N GLU A 35 -22.79 -18.63 6.23
CA GLU A 35 -23.75 -19.27 7.14
C GLU A 35 -24.84 -18.30 7.64
N ILE A 36 -24.54 -16.99 7.75
CA ILE A 36 -25.53 -15.98 8.16
C ILE A 36 -26.46 -15.67 6.99
N SER A 37 -25.89 -15.33 5.85
CA SER A 37 -26.62 -15.10 4.59
C SER A 37 -25.64 -14.95 3.44
N ASN A 38 -26.01 -15.40 2.23
CA ASN A 38 -25.21 -15.15 1.03
C ASN A 38 -25.22 -13.66 0.64
N ASP A 39 -26.36 -12.99 0.75
CA ASP A 39 -26.51 -11.57 0.45
C ASP A 39 -26.54 -10.73 1.74
N ILE A 40 -25.88 -9.57 1.74
CA ILE A 40 -25.93 -8.58 2.81
C ILE A 40 -27.01 -7.55 2.44
N ARG A 41 -28.08 -7.54 3.22
CA ARG A 41 -29.23 -6.64 3.12
C ARG A 41 -29.36 -5.82 4.39
N VAL A 42 -30.13 -4.74 4.34
CA VAL A 42 -30.34 -3.87 5.52
C VAL A 42 -30.93 -4.64 6.70
N GLU A 43 -31.76 -5.68 6.43
CA GLU A 43 -32.39 -6.49 7.47
C GLU A 43 -31.40 -7.40 8.22
N ASN A 44 -30.37 -7.92 7.54
CA ASN A 44 -29.40 -8.84 8.13
C ASN A 44 -28.07 -8.17 8.53
N LEU A 45 -27.89 -6.90 8.16
CA LEU A 45 -26.71 -6.09 8.46
C LEU A 45 -26.33 -6.07 9.96
N PRO A 46 -27.28 -5.95 10.91
CA PRO A 46 -26.93 -5.99 12.34
C PRO A 46 -26.33 -7.32 12.79
N HIS A 47 -26.69 -8.44 12.14
CA HIS A 47 -26.12 -9.75 12.47
C HIS A 47 -24.66 -9.86 12.01
N PHE A 48 -24.31 -9.29 10.86
CA PHE A 48 -22.93 -9.23 10.39
C PHE A 48 -22.07 -8.31 11.27
N ASP A 49 -22.56 -7.12 11.63
CA ASP A 49 -21.86 -6.21 12.55
C ASP A 49 -21.60 -6.86 13.91
N ALA A 50 -22.62 -7.52 14.49
CA ALA A 50 -22.48 -8.24 15.75
C ALA A 50 -21.50 -9.42 15.66
N HIS A 51 -21.48 -10.15 14.53
CA HIS A 51 -20.54 -11.24 14.31
C HIS A 51 -19.09 -10.73 14.29
N VAL A 52 -18.81 -9.68 13.51
CA VAL A 52 -17.47 -9.09 13.41
C VAL A 52 -17.01 -8.56 14.78
N LYS A 53 -17.90 -7.90 15.53
CA LYS A 53 -17.60 -7.42 16.89
C LYS A 53 -17.35 -8.57 17.88
N ARG A 54 -18.06 -9.69 17.75
CA ARG A 54 -17.89 -10.87 18.63
C ARG A 54 -16.54 -11.57 18.44
N LEU A 55 -15.93 -11.46 17.26
CA LEU A 55 -14.59 -12.00 17.02
C LEU A 55 -13.51 -11.33 17.88
N GLY A 56 -13.80 -10.17 18.48
CA GLY A 56 -12.94 -9.53 19.47
C GLY A 56 -11.67 -8.90 18.89
N PHE A 57 -11.58 -8.75 17.56
CA PHE A 57 -10.49 -8.01 16.93
C PHE A 57 -10.64 -6.51 17.21
N ASP A 58 -9.56 -5.84 17.60
CA ASP A 58 -9.54 -4.38 17.66
C ASP A 58 -9.54 -3.84 16.21
N PRO A 59 -10.56 -3.06 15.79
CA PRO A 59 -10.59 -2.48 14.46
C PRO A 59 -9.32 -1.67 14.13
N LYS A 60 -8.71 -1.01 15.12
CA LYS A 60 -7.51 -0.19 14.92
C LYS A 60 -6.28 -1.00 14.52
N GLU A 61 -6.29 -2.30 14.80
CA GLU A 61 -5.17 -3.18 14.48
C GLU A 61 -5.29 -3.77 13.06
N SER A 62 -6.48 -3.77 12.45
CA SER A 62 -6.72 -4.39 11.13
C SER A 62 -7.47 -3.47 10.16
N PHE A 63 -6.82 -3.17 9.04
CA PHE A 63 -7.43 -2.42 7.93
C PHE A 63 -8.71 -3.11 7.44
N LEU A 64 -8.69 -4.45 7.32
CA LEU A 64 -9.83 -5.21 6.85
C LEU A 64 -11.04 -5.09 7.77
N VAL A 65 -10.85 -5.27 9.08
CA VAL A 65 -11.95 -5.16 10.05
C VAL A 65 -12.51 -3.74 10.08
N THR A 66 -11.64 -2.73 10.09
CA THR A 66 -12.08 -1.32 10.03
C THR A 66 -12.88 -1.04 8.77
N ARG A 67 -12.42 -1.49 7.59
CA ARG A 67 -13.16 -1.26 6.34
C ARG A 67 -14.49 -1.99 6.28
N ILE A 68 -14.55 -3.24 6.73
CA ILE A 68 -15.82 -3.99 6.75
C ILE A 68 -16.82 -3.33 7.70
N LEU A 69 -16.42 -2.96 8.92
CA LEU A 69 -17.31 -2.29 9.86
C LEU A 69 -17.80 -0.93 9.33
N ARG A 70 -16.89 -0.10 8.81
CA ARG A 70 -17.26 1.20 8.22
C ARG A 70 -18.14 1.04 6.97
N GLY A 71 -17.86 0.03 6.14
CA GLY A 71 -18.65 -0.29 4.95
C GLY A 71 -20.06 -0.75 5.31
N LEU A 72 -20.20 -1.63 6.31
CA LEU A 72 -21.50 -2.07 6.83
C LEU A 72 -22.29 -0.89 7.40
N GLU A 73 -21.67 -0.06 8.23
CA GLU A 73 -22.30 1.14 8.79
C GLU A 73 -22.75 2.10 7.70
N HIS A 74 -21.88 2.40 6.72
CA HIS A 74 -22.19 3.30 5.61
C HIS A 74 -23.33 2.77 4.75
N PHE A 75 -23.32 1.47 4.41
CA PHE A 75 -24.39 0.85 3.65
C PHE A 75 -25.72 0.82 4.41
N GLY A 76 -25.70 0.60 5.73
CA GLY A 76 -26.90 0.63 6.56
C GLY A 76 -27.61 1.98 6.55
N VAL A 77 -26.85 3.08 6.48
CA VAL A 77 -27.38 4.45 6.46
C VAL A 77 -27.77 4.89 5.03
N ARG A 78 -26.88 4.71 4.05
CA ARG A 78 -27.07 5.20 2.67
C ARG A 78 -27.92 4.29 1.80
N ARG A 79 -27.86 2.98 2.04
CA ARG A 79 -28.55 1.92 1.28
C ARG A 79 -28.25 1.94 -0.23
N ASN A 80 -27.08 2.46 -0.60
CA ASN A 80 -26.64 2.61 -1.98
C ASN A 80 -25.31 1.87 -2.15
N HIS A 81 -25.28 0.94 -3.10
CA HIS A 81 -24.09 0.13 -3.41
C HIS A 81 -22.96 1.01 -3.95
N SER A 82 -23.25 1.89 -4.91
CA SER A 82 -22.24 2.77 -5.55
C SER A 82 -21.59 3.71 -4.53
N GLU A 83 -22.39 4.35 -3.66
CA GLU A 83 -21.84 5.24 -2.63
C GLU A 83 -20.96 4.48 -1.63
N THR A 84 -21.29 3.21 -1.34
CA THR A 84 -20.46 2.37 -0.44
C THR A 84 -19.15 1.98 -1.13
N ALA A 85 -19.18 1.66 -2.43
CA ALA A 85 -17.98 1.40 -3.20
C ALA A 85 -17.05 2.62 -3.26
N ASP A 86 -17.60 3.82 -3.50
CA ASP A 86 -16.85 5.07 -3.50
C ASP A 86 -16.23 5.37 -2.12
N MET A 87 -16.98 5.13 -1.04
CA MET A 87 -16.48 5.26 0.33
C MET A 87 -15.31 4.31 0.60
N LEU A 88 -15.41 3.03 0.21
CA LEU A 88 -14.34 2.06 0.39
C LEU A 88 -13.09 2.41 -0.42
N LYS A 89 -13.27 2.92 -1.64
CA LYS A 89 -12.17 3.43 -2.47
C LYS A 89 -11.46 4.60 -1.77
N SER A 90 -12.21 5.56 -1.25
CA SER A 90 -11.63 6.68 -0.48
C SER A 90 -10.89 6.19 0.77
N GLN A 91 -11.42 5.19 1.47
CA GLN A 91 -10.70 4.57 2.60
C GLN A 91 -9.41 3.89 2.16
N SER A 92 -9.37 3.28 0.98
CA SER A 92 -8.15 2.68 0.47
C SER A 92 -7.05 3.69 0.23
N GLU A 93 -7.38 4.84 -0.37
CA GLU A 93 -6.44 5.94 -0.57
C GLU A 93 -5.93 6.51 0.77
N ILE A 94 -6.80 6.59 1.78
CA ILE A 94 -6.43 7.03 3.14
C ILE A 94 -5.47 6.01 3.80
N ASP A 95 -5.77 4.71 3.70
CA ASP A 95 -4.94 3.66 4.27
C ASP A 95 -3.56 3.61 3.58
N ALA A 96 -3.50 3.76 2.27
CA ALA A 96 -2.24 3.83 1.51
C ALA A 96 -1.39 5.03 1.96
N THR A 97 -2.02 6.19 2.13
CA THR A 97 -1.36 7.40 2.65
C THR A 97 -0.86 7.20 4.09
N MET A 98 -1.61 6.47 4.91
CA MET A 98 -1.21 6.13 6.28
C MET A 98 0.02 5.21 6.31
N ILE A 99 0.07 4.22 5.42
CA ILE A 99 1.24 3.35 5.25
C ILE A 99 2.46 4.20 4.90
N ASP A 100 2.39 5.03 3.85
CA ASP A 100 3.52 5.86 3.43
C ASP A 100 4.00 6.81 4.54
N SER A 101 3.05 7.49 5.18
CA SER A 101 3.31 8.41 6.30
C SER A 101 4.03 7.73 7.46
N SER A 102 3.74 6.45 7.73
CA SER A 102 4.35 5.70 8.82
C SER A 102 5.83 5.35 8.60
N TYR A 103 6.34 5.47 7.37
CA TYR A 103 7.76 5.25 7.04
C TYR A 103 8.59 6.53 6.99
N VAL A 104 7.97 7.72 7.05
CA VAL A 104 8.65 9.01 6.89
C VAL A 104 9.89 9.12 7.78
N ILE A 105 9.78 8.77 9.07
CA ILE A 105 10.93 8.87 9.99
C ILE A 105 12.08 7.93 9.63
N VAL A 106 11.78 6.70 9.19
CA VAL A 106 12.81 5.73 8.78
C VAL A 106 13.45 6.16 7.46
N LYS A 107 12.67 6.71 6.53
CA LYS A 107 13.18 7.34 5.30
C LYS A 107 14.14 8.48 5.63
N VAL A 108 13.80 9.35 6.57
CA VAL A 108 14.72 10.41 7.05
C VAL A 108 16.03 9.83 7.58
N PHE A 109 16.00 8.74 8.35
CA PHE A 109 17.23 8.09 8.81
C PHE A 109 18.06 7.48 7.67
N ILE A 110 17.43 6.84 6.68
CA ILE A 110 18.10 6.31 5.49
C ILE A 110 18.86 7.42 4.75
N TRP A 111 18.26 8.60 4.61
CA TRP A 111 18.89 9.79 4.01
C TRP A 111 19.97 10.41 4.90
N ALA A 112 19.76 10.44 6.22
CA ALA A 112 20.69 11.07 7.15
C ALA A 112 22.00 10.28 7.35
N ILE A 113 21.94 8.94 7.35
CA ILE A 113 23.10 8.08 7.62
C ILE A 113 24.28 8.35 6.65
N PRO A 114 24.11 8.36 5.31
CA PRO A 114 25.18 8.69 4.37
C PRO A 114 25.71 10.12 4.52
N ILE A 115 24.82 11.08 4.77
CA ILE A 115 25.21 12.50 4.95
C ILE A 115 26.10 12.64 6.19
N LEU A 116 25.74 11.99 7.30
CA LEU A 116 26.55 11.98 8.51
C LEU A 116 27.89 11.26 8.32
N GLY A 117 27.93 10.20 7.51
CA GLY A 117 29.20 9.55 7.13
C GLY A 117 30.11 10.48 6.34
N PHE A 118 29.55 11.18 5.34
CA PHE A 118 30.29 12.17 4.55
C PHE A 118 30.81 13.32 5.42
N ILE A 119 29.99 13.84 6.35
CA ILE A 119 30.43 14.85 7.33
C ILE A 119 31.60 14.30 8.16
N GLY A 120 31.52 13.06 8.62
CA GLY A 120 32.62 12.40 9.34
C GLY A 120 33.92 12.37 8.53
N THR A 121 33.83 12.05 7.24
CA THR A 121 34.99 12.07 6.34
C THR A 121 35.56 13.48 6.15
N VAL A 122 34.72 14.49 5.95
CA VAL A 122 35.18 15.89 5.81
C VAL A 122 35.94 16.33 7.07
N LEU A 123 35.43 16.00 8.25
CA LEU A 123 36.11 16.29 9.52
C LEU A 123 37.44 15.53 9.64
N GLY A 124 37.45 14.23 9.37
CA GLY A 124 38.67 13.41 9.45
C GLY A 124 39.76 13.86 8.46
N ILE A 125 39.39 14.25 7.25
CA ILE A 125 40.32 14.84 6.27
C ILE A 125 40.84 16.20 6.75
N SER A 126 39.96 17.07 7.26
CA SER A 126 40.35 18.39 7.79
C SER A 126 41.38 18.25 8.93
N ASP A 127 41.13 17.33 9.86
CA ASP A 127 42.00 17.07 11.00
C ASP A 127 43.36 16.50 10.52
N ALA A 128 43.34 15.51 9.62
CA ALA A 128 44.55 14.93 9.04
C ALA A 128 45.42 15.98 8.35
N VAL A 129 44.83 16.85 7.52
CA VAL A 129 45.57 17.89 6.79
C VAL A 129 46.11 18.98 7.72
N SER A 130 45.33 19.41 8.72
CA SER A 130 45.76 20.45 9.67
C SER A 130 46.97 20.01 10.51
N SER A 131 47.05 18.74 10.88
CA SER A 131 48.17 18.14 11.64
C SER A 131 49.50 18.19 10.87
N PHE A 132 49.45 18.16 9.53
CA PHE A 132 50.63 18.24 8.68
C PHE A 132 51.22 19.66 8.61
N GLY A 133 50.36 20.69 8.62
CA GLY A 133 50.77 22.08 8.39
C GLY A 133 51.33 22.81 9.62
N GLY A 134 51.08 22.32 10.83
CA GLY A 134 51.38 23.07 12.08
C GLY A 134 52.83 23.03 12.58
N ASP A 135 53.68 22.13 12.06
CA ASP A 135 54.93 21.76 12.75
C ASP A 135 56.18 21.77 11.83
N MET A 136 56.07 22.34 10.63
CA MET A 136 57.19 22.44 9.69
C MET A 136 58.07 23.67 10.00
N GLY A 137 58.85 23.59 11.06
CA GLY A 137 59.98 24.50 11.29
C GLY A 137 61.07 24.34 10.22
N ALA A 138 61.87 25.39 9.99
CA ALA A 138 62.82 25.56 8.87
C ALA A 138 63.99 24.54 8.75
N ALA A 139 63.95 23.42 9.50
CA ALA A 139 64.91 22.32 9.43
C ALA A 139 64.22 20.99 9.77
N ALA A 140 63.17 20.62 9.03
CA ALA A 140 62.43 19.39 9.28
C ALA A 140 63.29 18.16 8.94
N ASP A 141 63.66 17.38 9.95
CA ASP A 141 64.27 16.06 9.78
C ASP A 141 63.37 15.15 8.94
N ILE A 142 63.97 14.42 7.99
CA ILE A 142 63.26 13.47 7.10
C ILE A 142 62.44 12.46 7.90
N GLU A 143 62.91 12.09 9.09
CA GLU A 143 62.23 11.16 9.99
C GLU A 143 60.92 11.74 10.54
N VAL A 144 60.91 13.03 10.91
CA VAL A 144 59.70 13.76 11.34
C VAL A 144 58.70 13.87 10.20
N ILE A 145 59.16 14.15 8.98
CA ILE A 145 58.28 14.21 7.79
C ILE A 145 57.64 12.85 7.53
N LYS A 146 58.40 11.76 7.61
CA LYS A 146 57.90 10.39 7.42
C LYS A 146 56.83 10.03 8.46
N GLU A 147 57.05 10.40 9.72
CA GLU A 147 56.08 10.17 10.80
C GLU A 147 54.78 10.95 10.56
N LYS A 148 54.87 12.25 10.25
CA LYS A 148 53.70 13.10 9.96
C LYS A 148 52.92 12.60 8.74
N LEU A 149 53.59 12.17 7.67
CA LEU A 149 52.93 11.55 6.51
C LEU A 149 52.19 10.26 6.88
N GLY A 150 52.78 9.44 7.76
CA GLY A 150 52.12 8.26 8.31
C GLY A 150 50.83 8.61 9.06
N GLN A 151 50.87 9.64 9.91
CA GLN A 151 49.70 10.12 10.65
C GLN A 151 48.60 10.66 9.73
N VAL A 152 48.95 11.47 8.72
CA VAL A 152 48.00 11.99 7.73
C VAL A 152 47.33 10.86 6.96
N THR A 153 48.12 9.88 6.51
CA THR A 153 47.61 8.73 5.76
C THR A 153 46.67 7.87 6.61
N GLY A 154 46.99 7.71 7.90
CA GLY A 154 46.11 7.03 8.86
C GLY A 154 44.77 7.75 9.05
N GLY A 155 44.80 9.07 9.33
CA GLY A 155 43.59 9.86 9.50
C GLY A 155 42.71 9.91 8.24
N LEU A 156 43.34 9.94 7.06
CA LEU A 156 42.64 9.84 5.79
C LEU A 156 41.97 8.47 5.61
N SER A 157 42.63 7.38 5.99
CA SER A 157 42.07 6.03 5.95
C SER A 157 40.85 5.92 6.86
N GLU A 158 40.93 6.40 8.11
CA GLU A 158 39.83 6.37 9.07
C GLU A 158 38.63 7.21 8.60
N ALA A 159 38.90 8.34 7.97
CA ALA A 159 37.88 9.19 7.36
C ALA A 159 37.13 8.44 6.24
N PHE A 160 37.83 7.72 5.36
CA PHE A 160 37.19 6.92 4.31
C PHE A 160 36.40 5.73 4.87
N ASP A 161 36.95 5.02 5.86
CA ASP A 161 36.26 3.90 6.51
C ASP A 161 34.94 4.35 7.14
N THR A 162 34.89 5.55 7.72
CA THR A 162 33.67 6.13 8.29
C THR A 162 32.57 6.29 7.24
N THR A 163 32.90 6.77 6.04
CA THR A 163 31.93 6.85 4.93
C THR A 163 31.52 5.47 4.46
N LEU A 164 32.46 4.54 4.27
CA LEU A 164 32.15 3.18 3.85
C LEU A 164 31.15 2.53 4.81
N VAL A 165 31.41 2.59 6.12
CA VAL A 165 30.53 2.04 7.15
C VAL A 165 29.15 2.70 7.13
N SER A 166 29.08 4.01 6.89
CA SER A 166 27.79 4.72 6.77
C SER A 166 26.95 4.22 5.58
N LEU A 167 27.58 4.01 4.42
CA LEU A 167 26.89 3.54 3.22
C LEU A 167 26.37 2.11 3.42
N VAL A 168 27.20 1.26 4.04
CA VAL A 168 26.81 -0.10 4.43
C VAL A 168 25.60 -0.06 5.36
N PHE A 169 25.63 0.74 6.44
CA PHE A 169 24.48 0.85 7.33
C PHE A 169 23.22 1.40 6.65
N SER A 170 23.37 2.40 5.77
CA SER A 170 22.23 2.94 5.02
C SER A 170 21.58 1.84 4.16
N LEU A 171 22.38 1.01 3.48
CA LEU A 171 21.88 -0.12 2.71
C LEU A 171 21.16 -1.15 3.58
N PHE A 172 21.75 -1.50 4.73
CA PHE A 172 21.17 -2.46 5.68
C PHE A 172 19.86 -1.98 6.31
N VAL A 173 19.62 -0.67 6.36
CA VAL A 173 18.33 -0.10 6.80
C VAL A 173 17.35 0.03 5.64
N MET A 174 17.82 0.50 4.49
CA MET A 174 16.99 0.77 3.31
C MET A 174 16.32 -0.49 2.79
N PHE A 175 17.08 -1.57 2.60
CA PHE A 175 16.54 -2.78 1.98
C PHE A 175 15.40 -3.44 2.80
N PRO A 176 15.56 -3.68 4.12
CA PRO A 176 14.46 -4.19 4.95
C PRO A 176 13.27 -3.23 5.04
N THR A 177 13.53 -1.91 5.03
CA THR A 177 12.46 -0.91 5.05
C THR A 177 11.60 -0.99 3.80
N SER A 178 12.22 -1.03 2.62
CA SER A 178 11.51 -1.16 1.34
C SER A 178 10.73 -2.47 1.25
N MET A 179 11.31 -3.58 1.73
CA MET A 179 10.60 -4.87 1.77
C MET A 179 9.40 -4.84 2.72
N MET A 180 9.52 -4.21 3.89
CA MET A 180 8.41 -4.08 4.84
C MET A 180 7.30 -3.21 4.27
N GLN A 181 7.64 -2.06 3.69
CA GLN A 181 6.68 -1.16 3.06
C GLN A 181 5.92 -1.90 1.95
N LYS A 182 6.64 -2.61 1.07
CA LYS A 182 6.02 -3.44 0.03
C LYS A 182 5.05 -4.47 0.61
N ASN A 183 5.41 -5.16 1.68
CA ASN A 183 4.53 -6.16 2.28
C ASN A 183 3.25 -5.54 2.90
N GLU A 184 3.34 -4.34 3.49
CA GLU A 184 2.17 -3.60 3.97
C GLU A 184 1.28 -3.14 2.80
N GLU A 185 1.86 -2.70 1.68
CA GLU A 185 1.12 -2.35 0.45
C GLU A 185 0.45 -3.59 -0.18
N ASP A 186 1.16 -4.72 -0.28
CA ASP A 186 0.61 -5.98 -0.78
C ASP A 186 -0.53 -6.51 0.12
N LEU A 187 -0.44 -6.29 1.44
CA LEU A 187 -1.54 -6.56 2.35
C LEU A 187 -2.74 -5.66 2.03
N LEU A 188 -2.51 -4.36 1.84
CA LEU A 188 -3.60 -3.41 1.54
C LEU A 188 -4.35 -3.80 0.27
N ASN A 189 -3.60 -4.20 -0.78
CA ASN A 189 -4.17 -4.71 -2.03
C ASN A 189 -5.08 -5.94 -1.79
N LYS A 190 -4.69 -6.86 -0.89
CA LYS A 190 -5.55 -8.00 -0.52
C LYS A 190 -6.81 -7.56 0.23
N VAL A 191 -6.72 -6.50 1.04
CA VAL A 191 -7.90 -5.91 1.69
C VAL A 191 -8.84 -5.32 0.62
N ASP A 192 -8.29 -4.57 -0.33
CA ASP A 192 -9.05 -4.01 -1.46
C ASP A 192 -9.75 -5.10 -2.25
N GLU A 193 -9.01 -6.15 -2.61
CA GLU A 193 -9.55 -7.30 -3.32
C GLU A 193 -10.67 -7.97 -2.51
N TYR A 194 -10.47 -8.23 -1.22
CA TYR A 194 -11.51 -8.81 -0.37
C TYR A 194 -12.77 -7.93 -0.32
N CYS A 195 -12.59 -6.62 -0.15
CA CYS A 195 -13.70 -5.67 -0.12
C CYS A 195 -14.48 -5.65 -1.45
N ASN A 196 -13.79 -5.67 -2.59
CA ASN A 196 -14.44 -5.63 -3.90
C ASN A 196 -15.08 -6.97 -4.28
N GLU A 197 -14.34 -8.07 -4.13
CA GLU A 197 -14.74 -9.40 -4.60
C GLU A 197 -15.73 -10.09 -3.68
N TYR A 198 -15.62 -9.89 -2.36
CA TYR A 198 -16.49 -10.57 -1.40
C TYR A 198 -17.52 -9.64 -0.77
N PHE A 199 -17.09 -8.48 -0.26
CA PHE A 199 -18.01 -7.60 0.47
C PHE A 199 -19.00 -6.88 -0.45
N LEU A 200 -18.52 -6.12 -1.44
CA LEU A 200 -19.36 -5.33 -2.32
C LEU A 200 -20.31 -6.21 -3.15
N LYS A 201 -19.83 -7.34 -3.72
CA LYS A 201 -20.66 -8.26 -4.51
C LYS A 201 -21.86 -8.83 -3.74
N ARG A 202 -21.77 -8.90 -2.41
CA ARG A 202 -22.84 -9.41 -1.55
C ARG A 202 -23.83 -8.33 -1.12
N LEU A 203 -23.53 -7.04 -1.29
CA LEU A 203 -24.44 -5.95 -0.91
C LEU A 203 -25.66 -5.90 -1.85
N ARG A 204 -26.87 -5.94 -1.29
CA ARG A 204 -28.13 -5.84 -2.03
C ARG A 204 -28.98 -4.69 -1.52
N GLU A 205 -29.35 -3.80 -2.43
CA GLU A 205 -30.20 -2.66 -2.13
C GLU A 205 -31.64 -3.10 -1.82
N SER A 206 -32.27 -2.45 -0.85
CA SER A 206 -33.67 -2.67 -0.47
C SER A 206 -34.59 -2.08 -1.54
N GLY A 207 -34.74 -2.75 -2.67
CA GLY A 207 -35.59 -2.32 -3.79
C GLY A 207 -35.25 -2.94 -5.14
N GLY A 208 -34.08 -3.57 -5.28
CA GLY A 208 -33.73 -4.31 -6.49
C GLY A 208 -34.46 -5.65 -6.53
N HIS A 209 -35.40 -5.79 -7.47
CA HIS A 209 -35.78 -7.10 -7.99
C HIS A 209 -34.50 -7.93 -8.16
N GLY A 210 -34.47 -9.13 -7.60
CA GLY A 210 -33.37 -10.06 -7.81
C GLY A 210 -33.25 -10.38 -9.30
N VAL A 211 -32.52 -9.57 -10.04
CA VAL A 211 -31.99 -9.95 -11.34
C VAL A 211 -30.77 -10.78 -10.99
N THR A 212 -31.01 -12.09 -10.87
CA THR A 212 -30.01 -13.07 -11.27
C THR A 212 -29.53 -12.64 -12.64
N VAL A 213 -28.32 -12.09 -12.70
CA VAL A 213 -27.59 -11.85 -13.93
C VAL A 213 -27.37 -13.23 -14.54
N GLY A 214 -28.25 -13.59 -15.47
CA GLY A 214 -28.29 -14.88 -16.12
C GLY A 214 -29.68 -15.19 -16.67
N ASP A 215 -29.83 -15.00 -17.99
CA ASP A 215 -30.72 -15.75 -18.89
C ASP A 215 -32.10 -15.15 -19.26
N ALA A 216 -32.89 -14.62 -18.32
CA ALA A 216 -34.29 -14.24 -18.65
C ALA A 216 -34.42 -12.86 -19.35
N GLY A 217 -33.64 -11.87 -18.94
CA GLY A 217 -33.74 -10.50 -19.47
C GLY A 217 -33.12 -10.32 -20.86
N GLU A 218 -32.01 -11.00 -21.14
CA GLU A 218 -31.39 -11.01 -22.46
C GLU A 218 -32.26 -11.74 -23.48
N SER A 219 -32.88 -12.87 -23.10
CA SER A 219 -33.80 -13.60 -24.00
C SER A 219 -35.00 -12.76 -24.41
N ALA A 220 -35.60 -11.99 -23.49
CA ALA A 220 -36.71 -11.09 -23.81
C ALA A 220 -36.27 -9.91 -24.70
N ALA A 221 -35.12 -9.30 -24.41
CA ALA A 221 -34.56 -8.21 -25.21
C ALA A 221 -34.15 -8.69 -26.62
N LEU A 222 -33.63 -9.91 -26.74
CA LEU A 222 -33.29 -10.55 -28.01
C LEU A 222 -34.54 -10.88 -28.82
N LEU A 223 -35.59 -11.43 -28.20
CA LEU A 223 -36.87 -11.69 -28.86
C LEU A 223 -37.50 -10.41 -29.41
N GLN A 224 -37.50 -9.34 -28.62
CA GLN A 224 -38.03 -8.04 -29.07
C GLN A 224 -37.19 -7.44 -30.20
N ARG A 225 -35.87 -7.67 -30.21
CA ARG A 225 -34.98 -7.23 -31.29
C ARG A 225 -35.18 -8.05 -32.56
N ILE A 226 -35.48 -9.34 -32.44
CA ILE A 226 -35.85 -10.22 -33.56
C ILE A 226 -37.20 -9.81 -34.16
N GLU A 227 -38.22 -9.52 -33.34
CA GLU A 227 -39.52 -9.05 -33.82
C GLU A 227 -39.40 -7.71 -34.58
N ASN A 228 -38.62 -6.77 -34.04
CA ASN A 228 -38.39 -5.48 -34.71
C ASN A 228 -37.65 -5.65 -36.05
N LEU A 229 -36.70 -6.58 -36.15
CA LEU A 229 -36.01 -6.88 -37.40
C LEU A 229 -36.92 -7.57 -38.42
N GLN A 230 -37.81 -8.46 -37.98
CA GLN A 230 -38.81 -9.08 -38.85
C GLN A 230 -39.78 -8.03 -39.42
N ALA A 231 -40.29 -7.12 -38.60
CA ALA A 231 -41.15 -6.03 -39.05
C ALA A 231 -40.44 -5.12 -40.09
N TYR A 232 -39.17 -4.81 -39.86
CA TYR A 232 -38.36 -4.03 -40.80
C TYR A 232 -38.16 -4.75 -42.14
N LEU A 233 -37.86 -6.06 -42.13
CA LEU A 233 -37.67 -6.83 -43.36
C LEU A 233 -38.95 -6.93 -44.19
N VAL A 234 -40.11 -7.08 -43.55
CA VAL A 234 -41.42 -7.07 -44.24
C VAL A 234 -41.66 -5.71 -44.90
N GLN A 235 -41.40 -4.62 -44.19
CA GLN A 235 -41.55 -3.27 -44.74
C GLN A 235 -40.63 -3.02 -45.94
N VAL A 236 -39.40 -3.54 -45.89
CA VAL A 236 -38.46 -3.46 -47.03
C VAL A 236 -38.99 -4.28 -48.21
N GLN A 237 -39.50 -5.49 -47.99
CA GLN A 237 -40.09 -6.30 -49.06
C GLN A 237 -41.31 -5.62 -49.71
N GLU A 238 -42.20 -5.01 -48.92
CA GLU A 238 -43.34 -4.25 -49.44
C GLU A 238 -42.89 -3.04 -50.26
N SER A 239 -41.87 -2.31 -49.79
CA SER A 239 -41.31 -1.17 -50.54
C SER A 239 -40.66 -1.60 -51.86
N GLN A 240 -40.00 -2.77 -51.88
CA GLN A 240 -39.39 -3.33 -53.09
C GLN A 240 -40.45 -3.80 -54.08
N ALA A 241 -41.55 -4.40 -53.60
CA ALA A 241 -42.68 -4.80 -54.44
C ALA A 241 -43.38 -3.60 -55.08
N TYR A 242 -43.59 -2.52 -54.31
CA TYR A 242 -44.15 -1.27 -54.83
C TYR A 242 -43.26 -0.62 -55.90
N VAL A 243 -41.94 -0.61 -55.70
CA VAL A 243 -40.99 -0.09 -56.68
C VAL A 243 -40.94 -0.97 -57.94
N ALA A 244 -41.11 -2.28 -57.81
CA ALA A 244 -41.17 -3.20 -58.95
C ALA A 244 -42.45 -3.06 -59.78
N GLU A 245 -43.59 -2.66 -59.19
CA GLU A 245 -44.82 -2.35 -59.92
C GLU A 245 -44.79 -0.97 -60.62
N GLN A 246 -43.86 -0.09 -60.25
CA GLN A 246 -43.70 1.24 -60.87
C GLN A 246 -42.67 1.27 -62.02
N MET A 247 -42.00 0.16 -62.32
CA MET A 247 -41.09 -0.01 -63.47
C MET A 247 -41.76 -0.81 -64.58
#